data_AF-A0A366M1G1-F1
#
_entry.id   AF-A0A366M1G1-F1
#
_cell.length_a   1.000
_cell.length_b   1.000
_cell.length_c   1.000
_cell.angle_alpha   90.00
_cell.angle_beta   90.00
_cell.angle_gamma   90.00
#
_symmetry.space_group_name_H-M   'P 1'
#
loop_
_entity.id
_entity.type
_entity.pdbx_description
1 polymer ?
#
loop_
_entity_poly.entity_id
_entity_poly.type
_entity_poly.pdbx_seq_one_letter_code
_entity_poly.pdbx_strand_id
1 'polypeptide(L)'
;MGRLNAGSPEPSTPHSPHHIMVGNLLKAVSIKTVLGKFGTGVNDAENGGWLPLSSRSPNPTGASVHSRIHTNDYYDYVNDLMGEARTQQEAFDIIGHVRKQLQGGYWP
;
A
#
# COMPACT_ATOMS: atom_id res chain seq x y z
N MET A 1 -3.84 -11.89 -15.76
CA MET A 1 -2.85 -10.80 -15.68
C MET A 1 -3.40 -9.72 -14.78
N GLY A 2 -2.98 -9.68 -13.51
CA GLY A 2 -3.36 -8.60 -12.59
C GLY A 2 -2.34 -7.49 -12.71
N ARG A 3 -2.72 -6.31 -13.18
CA ARG A 3 -1.81 -5.16 -13.29
C ARG A 3 -1.96 -4.29 -12.05
N LEU A 4 -0.85 -3.89 -11.45
CA LEU A 4 -0.76 -2.55 -10.87
C LEU A 4 -0.70 -1.60 -12.08
N ASN A 5 -1.75 -0.85 -12.38
CA ASN A 5 -1.71 0.12 -13.48
C ASN A 5 -0.83 1.33 -13.09
N ALA A 6 0.50 1.14 -13.11
CA ALA A 6 1.54 2.16 -13.32
C ALA A 6 2.97 1.55 -13.25
N GLY A 7 3.42 0.89 -14.33
CA GLY A 7 4.85 0.92 -14.71
C GLY A 7 5.89 0.03 -14.01
N SER A 8 5.59 -0.71 -12.94
CA SER A 8 6.53 -1.75 -12.43
C SER A 8 6.19 -3.13 -12.99
N PRO A 9 7.08 -3.80 -13.74
CA PRO A 9 6.82 -5.14 -14.27
C PRO A 9 6.52 -6.10 -13.12
N GLU A 10 5.50 -6.94 -13.31
CA GLU A 10 5.19 -8.03 -12.39
C GLU A 10 6.44 -8.93 -12.24
N PRO A 11 6.86 -9.24 -11.00
CA PRO A 11 7.95 -10.19 -10.80
C PRO A 11 7.64 -11.53 -11.46
N SER A 12 8.65 -12.19 -12.02
CA SER A 12 8.50 -13.54 -12.59
C SER A 12 8.21 -14.63 -11.55
N THR A 13 8.22 -14.27 -10.27
CA THR A 13 7.94 -15.14 -9.11
C THR A 13 6.55 -14.84 -8.56
N PRO A 14 5.89 -15.79 -7.85
CA PRO A 14 4.53 -15.61 -7.35
C PRO A 14 4.38 -14.41 -6.40
N HIS A 15 3.94 -13.28 -6.95
CA HIS A 15 3.69 -12.02 -6.28
C HIS A 15 2.25 -11.59 -6.53
N SER A 16 1.76 -10.66 -5.72
CA SER A 16 0.48 -10.02 -5.96
C SER A 16 0.53 -8.52 -5.65
N PRO A 17 -0.27 -7.74 -6.37
CA PRO A 17 -0.43 -6.33 -6.07
C PRO A 17 -1.00 -6.18 -4.66
N HIS A 18 -0.29 -5.48 -3.78
CA HIS A 18 -0.87 -5.04 -2.52
C HIS A 18 -1.16 -3.54 -2.59
N HIS A 19 -2.43 -3.18 -2.41
CA HIS A 19 -2.83 -1.78 -2.30
C HIS A 19 -2.78 -1.34 -0.84
N ILE A 20 -2.06 -0.25 -0.56
CA ILE A 20 -1.92 0.30 0.79
C ILE A 20 -3.21 1.04 1.16
N MET A 21 -3.70 1.92 0.28
CA MET A 21 -5.01 2.54 0.47
C MET A 21 -6.12 1.70 -0.15
N VAL A 22 -6.85 0.97 0.70
CA VAL A 22 -8.15 0.36 0.41
C VAL A 22 -9.30 1.30 0.77
N GLY A 23 -10.42 1.21 0.04
CA GLY A 23 -11.54 2.17 0.11
C GLY A 23 -12.15 2.43 1.50
N ASN A 24 -11.90 1.57 2.50
CA ASN A 24 -12.33 1.77 3.89
C ASN A 24 -11.43 2.74 4.68
N LEU A 25 -10.16 2.95 4.26
CA LEU A 25 -9.25 3.97 4.82
C LEU A 25 -9.66 5.40 4.41
N LEU A 26 -10.52 5.54 3.40
CA LEU A 26 -11.11 6.81 2.98
C LEU A 26 -12.20 7.30 3.94
N LYS A 27 -12.38 6.71 5.13
CA LYS A 27 -13.43 7.12 6.07
C LYS A 27 -13.18 8.50 6.69
N ALA A 28 -11.94 8.97 6.75
CA ALA A 28 -11.67 10.34 7.19
C ALA A 28 -12.13 11.33 6.12
N VAL A 29 -13.07 12.21 6.48
CA VAL A 29 -13.56 13.31 5.62
C VAL A 29 -12.41 14.19 5.13
N SER A 30 -11.34 14.34 5.94
CA SER A 30 -10.11 15.04 5.56
C SER A 30 -9.39 14.37 4.39
N ILE A 31 -9.19 13.05 4.42
CA ILE A 31 -8.52 12.29 3.36
C ILE A 31 -9.33 12.32 2.06
N LYS A 32 -10.65 12.12 2.12
CA LYS A 32 -11.53 12.25 0.94
C LYS A 32 -11.49 13.65 0.35
N THR A 33 -11.39 14.68 1.20
CA THR A 33 -11.30 16.07 0.75
C THR A 33 -9.93 16.38 0.15
N VAL A 34 -8.84 15.85 0.73
CA VAL A 34 -7.48 15.97 0.19
C VAL A 34 -7.41 15.22 -1.14
N LEU A 35 -7.62 13.90 -1.17
CA LEU A 35 -7.52 13.09 -2.38
C LEU A 35 -8.58 13.45 -3.44
N GLY A 36 -9.76 13.91 -3.02
CA GLY A 36 -10.82 14.39 -3.91
C GLY A 36 -10.53 15.77 -4.52
N LYS A 37 -9.86 16.67 -3.79
CA LYS A 37 -9.36 17.94 -4.36
C LYS A 37 -8.22 17.74 -5.34
N PHE A 38 -7.42 16.68 -5.14
CA PHE A 38 -6.27 16.37 -5.98
C PHE A 38 -6.52 15.28 -7.03
N GLY A 39 -7.79 14.88 -7.20
CA GLY A 39 -8.27 14.04 -8.29
C GLY A 39 -7.59 12.68 -8.40
N THR A 40 -8.12 11.65 -7.73
CA THR A 40 -7.89 10.22 -8.08
C THR A 40 -6.42 9.81 -8.29
N GLY A 41 -5.48 10.53 -7.67
CA GLY A 41 -4.11 10.64 -8.17
C GLY A 41 -3.08 9.73 -7.51
N VAL A 42 -3.48 8.78 -6.67
CA VAL A 42 -2.54 7.73 -6.27
C VAL A 42 -2.66 6.65 -7.31
N ASN A 43 -1.84 6.72 -8.36
CA ASN A 43 -1.80 5.67 -9.36
C ASN A 43 -1.58 4.31 -8.66
N ASP A 44 -2.08 3.20 -9.21
CA ASP A 44 -2.06 1.91 -8.51
C ASP A 44 -0.64 1.49 -8.07
N ALA A 45 0.39 1.93 -8.80
CA ALA A 45 1.77 1.65 -8.46
C ALA A 45 2.36 2.58 -7.40
N GLU A 46 1.83 3.79 -7.20
CA GLU A 46 2.06 4.68 -6.06
C GLU A 46 1.24 4.20 -4.86
N ASN A 47 0.07 3.59 -5.09
CA ASN A 47 -0.80 3.09 -4.04
C ASN A 47 -0.49 1.65 -3.63
N GLY A 48 0.74 1.18 -3.80
CA GLY A 48 1.02 -0.22 -3.54
C GLY A 48 2.38 -0.69 -3.97
N GLY A 49 2.50 -2.00 -4.09
CA GLY A 49 3.70 -2.65 -4.58
C GLY A 49 3.49 -4.15 -4.74
N TRP A 50 4.44 -4.79 -5.39
CA TRP A 50 4.49 -6.24 -5.49
C TRP A 50 4.97 -6.84 -4.18
N LEU A 51 4.18 -7.74 -3.60
CA LEU A 51 4.56 -8.52 -2.43
C LEU A 51 4.48 -10.02 -2.73
N PRO A 52 5.33 -10.84 -2.08
CA PRO A 52 5.23 -12.29 -2.19
C PRO A 52 3.80 -12.74 -1.88
N LEU A 53 3.20 -13.50 -2.81
CA LEU A 53 1.80 -13.90 -2.72
C LEU A 53 1.49 -14.66 -1.41
N SER A 54 2.38 -15.57 -1.02
CA SER A 54 2.22 -16.40 0.18
C SER A 54 3.56 -16.71 0.82
N SER A 55 3.56 -17.35 1.99
CA SER A 55 4.80 -17.78 2.67
C SER A 55 5.60 -18.83 1.91
N ARG A 56 5.01 -19.43 0.87
CA ARG A 56 5.68 -20.37 -0.03
C ARG A 56 6.32 -19.68 -1.23
N SER A 57 6.01 -18.40 -1.46
CA SER A 57 6.61 -17.61 -2.52
C SER A 57 8.09 -17.33 -2.21
N PRO A 58 8.99 -17.36 -3.21
CA PRO A 58 10.36 -16.88 -3.03
C PRO A 58 10.36 -15.44 -2.51
N ASN A 59 11.06 -15.21 -1.39
CA ASN A 59 11.13 -13.91 -0.73
C ASN A 59 12.56 -13.58 -0.29
N PRO A 60 13.51 -13.43 -1.25
CA PRO A 60 14.92 -13.23 -0.93
C PRO A 60 15.21 -11.89 -0.25
N THR A 61 14.33 -10.89 -0.42
CA THR A 61 14.46 -9.56 0.20
C THR A 61 13.84 -9.50 1.59
N GLY A 62 13.12 -10.55 2.02
CA GLY A 62 12.41 -10.55 3.29
C GLY A 62 11.22 -9.59 3.34
N ALA A 63 10.57 -9.31 2.20
CA ALA A 63 9.38 -8.46 2.16
C ALA A 63 8.20 -9.06 2.94
N SER A 64 7.26 -8.22 3.34
CA SER A 64 6.03 -8.64 4.01
C SER A 64 5.19 -9.48 3.05
N VAL A 65 4.51 -10.50 3.55
CA VAL A 65 3.80 -11.47 2.70
C VAL A 65 2.36 -11.03 2.48
N HIS A 66 1.94 -10.89 1.23
CA HIS A 66 0.60 -10.40 0.86
C HIS A 66 -0.52 -11.14 1.59
N SER A 67 -0.46 -12.47 1.66
CA SER A 67 -1.50 -13.27 2.32
C SER A 67 -1.62 -13.04 3.84
N ARG A 68 -0.67 -12.36 4.48
CA ARG A 68 -0.58 -12.25 5.94
C ARG A 68 -0.83 -10.84 6.48
N ILE A 69 -0.55 -9.82 5.67
CA ILE A 69 -0.65 -8.41 6.09
C ILE A 69 -2.08 -7.86 6.19
N HIS A 70 -3.09 -8.61 5.75
CA HIS A 70 -4.49 -8.20 5.84
C HIS A 70 -5.05 -8.36 7.27
N THR A 71 -4.42 -7.71 8.24
CA THR A 71 -4.81 -7.70 9.67
C THR A 71 -5.45 -6.37 10.07
N ASN A 72 -6.23 -6.38 11.15
CA ASN A 72 -6.78 -5.14 11.71
C ASN A 72 -5.68 -4.18 12.15
N ASP A 73 -4.64 -4.70 12.82
CA ASP A 73 -3.51 -3.88 13.29
C ASP A 73 -2.81 -3.13 12.15
N TYR A 74 -2.62 -3.79 11.00
CA TYR A 74 -2.08 -3.14 9.80
C TYR A 74 -3.00 -2.02 9.32
N TYR A 75 -4.30 -2.30 9.22
CA TYR A 75 -5.27 -1.30 8.77
C TYR A 75 -5.40 -0.11 9.73
N ASP A 76 -5.37 -0.35 11.04
CA ASP A 76 -5.46 0.69 12.06
C ASP A 76 -4.21 1.57 12.02
N TYR A 77 -3.02 0.98 11.91
CA TYR A 77 -1.77 1.73 11.73
C TYR A 77 -1.80 2.64 10.49
N VAL A 78 -2.21 2.10 9.34
CA VAL A 78 -2.31 2.89 8.10
C VAL A 78 -3.39 3.97 8.22
N ASN A 79 -4.53 3.67 8.86
CA ASN A 79 -5.58 4.65 9.14
C ASN A 79 -5.08 5.82 9.98
N ASP A 80 -4.36 5.53 11.06
CA ASP A 80 -3.87 6.55 12.00
C ASP A 80 -2.90 7.50 11.30
N LEU A 81 -1.90 6.96 10.59
CA LEU A 81 -0.96 7.78 9.80
C LEU A 81 -1.69 8.64 8.78
N MET A 82 -2.60 8.04 8.01
CA MET A 82 -3.33 8.77 6.97
C MET A 82 -4.28 9.82 7.56
N GLY A 83 -4.80 9.60 8.77
CA GLY A 83 -5.63 10.57 9.50
C GLY A 83 -4.87 11.85 9.89
N GLU A 84 -3.54 11.79 9.96
CA GLU A 84 -2.67 12.94 10.23
C GLU A 84 -2.38 13.78 8.98
N ALA A 85 -2.52 13.22 7.77
CA ALA A 85 -2.29 13.96 6.53
C ALA A 85 -3.25 15.16 6.40
N ARG A 86 -2.70 16.29 5.96
CA ARG A 86 -3.40 17.55 5.66
C ARG A 86 -3.25 17.97 4.21
N THR A 87 -2.21 17.47 3.53
CA THR A 87 -1.90 17.77 2.13
C THR A 87 -1.77 16.49 1.29
N GLN A 88 -1.79 16.65 -0.04
CA GLN A 88 -1.54 15.54 -0.96
C GLN A 88 -0.14 14.94 -0.78
N GLN A 89 0.85 15.82 -0.60
CA GLN A 89 2.24 15.42 -0.47
C GLN A 89 2.45 14.57 0.78
N GLU A 90 1.88 14.96 1.92
CA GLU A 90 1.94 14.17 3.15
C GLU A 90 1.30 12.79 2.97
N ALA A 91 0.17 12.70 2.26
CA ALA A 91 -0.44 11.41 1.95
C ALA A 91 0.51 10.53 1.11
N PHE A 92 1.17 11.09 0.10
CA PHE A 92 2.18 10.36 -0.68
C PHE A 92 3.40 9.94 0.15
N ASP A 93 3.86 10.80 1.06
CA ASP A 93 4.98 10.51 1.95
C ASP A 93 4.63 9.34 2.88
N ILE A 94 3.41 9.32 3.43
CA ILE A 94 2.89 8.20 4.24
C ILE A 94 2.83 6.91 3.41
N ILE A 95 2.30 6.97 2.19
CA ILE A 95 2.22 5.80 1.32
C ILE A 95 3.62 5.25 0.98
N GLY A 96 4.57 6.15 0.68
CA GLY A 96 5.96 5.80 0.43
C GLY A 96 6.63 5.18 1.67
N HIS A 97 6.32 5.69 2.86
CA HIS A 97 6.78 5.15 4.13
C HIS A 97 6.25 3.74 4.38
N VAL A 98 4.93 3.52 4.26
CA VAL A 98 4.31 2.19 4.43
C VAL A 98 4.84 1.21 3.39
N ARG A 99 5.05 1.63 2.14
CA ARG A 99 5.68 0.78 1.12
C ARG A 99 7.06 0.29 1.55
N LYS A 100 7.91 1.17 2.08
CA LYS A 100 9.25 0.78 2.55
C LYS A 100 9.16 -0.24 3.68
N GLN A 101 8.22 -0.10 4.61
CA GLN A 101 7.97 -1.09 5.65
C GLN A 101 7.54 -2.44 5.08
N LEU A 102 6.62 -2.43 4.11
CA LEU A 102 6.18 -3.65 3.43
C LEU A 102 7.35 -4.33 2.72
N GLN A 103 8.16 -3.58 1.98
CA GLN A 103 9.35 -4.09 1.30
C GLN A 103 10.43 -4.60 2.28
N GLY A 104 10.49 -4.04 3.48
CA GLY A 104 11.42 -4.44 4.54
C GLY A 104 10.93 -5.54 5.48
N GLY A 105 9.72 -6.09 5.28
CA GLY A 105 9.23 -7.22 6.09
C GLY A 105 8.70 -6.88 7.47
N TYR A 106 8.32 -5.63 7.71
CA TYR A 106 7.89 -5.16 9.04
C TYR A 106 6.53 -5.73 9.46
N TRP A 107 5.73 -6.21 8.50
CA TRP A 107 4.37 -6.70 8.74
C TRP A 107 4.31 -8.23 8.56
N PRO A 108 3.81 -8.97 9.57
CA PRO A 108 3.89 -10.43 9.61
C PRO A 108 2.99 -11.13 8.60
#